data_AF-A0AA37JM93-F1
#
_entry.id   AF-A0AA37JM93-F1
#
_cell.length_a   1.000
_cell.length_b   1.000
_cell.length_c   1.000
_cell.angle_alpha   90.00
_cell.angle_beta   90.00
_cell.angle_gamma   90.00
#
_symmetry.space_group_name_H-M   'P 1'
#
loop_
_entity.id
_entity.type
_entity.pdbx_description
1 polymer ?
#
loop_
_entity_poly.entity_id
_entity_poly.type
_entity_poly.pdbx_seq_one_letter_code
_entity_poly.pdbx_strand_id
1 'polypeptide(L)'
;MRKKFLKTGVILFMAAMLLAGCSGKSSKTETEAEPEQALYPVTIDGKEILVGQTTVQTLLDEGMNVTVSEMTEDKQINKYEIDPDATLEPNSYYTGGSIWVTDSIFAHISLVTDENAVRMGDAVIARLEFSLTSGEKSELEKITFNGVPVSAISREKAGEMFPDFKGDEYMWFQSGDDYEYFMSFSTTDSMMNKFSVEKEYDVDWNSKE
;
A
#
# COMPACT_ATOMS: atom_id res chain seq x y z
N MET A 1 67.69 -32.95 14.05
CA MET A 1 68.50 -32.26 13.02
C MET A 1 67.58 -31.35 12.18
N ARG A 2 67.97 -30.07 12.04
CA ARG A 2 67.81 -29.12 10.92
C ARG A 2 66.59 -29.19 9.95
N LYS A 3 65.97 -27.99 9.80
CA LYS A 3 65.57 -27.28 8.54
C LYS A 3 64.39 -27.88 7.74
N LYS A 4 63.61 -27.18 6.92
CA LYS A 4 63.23 -25.78 6.62
C LYS A 4 62.24 -25.91 5.43
N PHE A 5 61.20 -25.07 5.40
CA PHE A 5 60.59 -24.42 4.21
C PHE A 5 59.91 -25.18 3.03
N LEU A 6 58.74 -24.61 2.70
CA LEU A 6 58.28 -24.10 1.38
C LEU A 6 57.37 -24.95 0.47
N LYS A 7 56.14 -24.42 0.35
CA LYS A 7 55.41 -23.94 -0.85
C LYS A 7 54.97 -24.92 -1.95
N THR A 8 53.63 -24.93 -2.07
CA THR A 8 52.82 -24.70 -3.29
C THR A 8 52.86 -25.75 -4.40
N GLY A 9 51.75 -26.47 -4.53
CA GLY A 9 51.36 -27.25 -5.71
C GLY A 9 49.84 -27.10 -5.93
N VAL A 10 49.46 -26.76 -7.15
CA VAL A 10 48.19 -26.20 -7.61
C VAL A 10 47.30 -27.30 -8.22
N ILE A 11 45.99 -27.23 -7.95
CA ILE A 11 44.83 -27.63 -8.79
C ILE A 11 44.42 -29.13 -8.90
N LEU A 12 43.24 -29.39 -8.31
CA LEU A 12 41.99 -29.91 -8.94
C LEU A 12 41.95 -31.38 -9.39
N PHE A 13 41.04 -32.18 -8.80
CA PHE A 13 39.89 -32.73 -9.54
C PHE A 13 38.86 -33.39 -8.59
N MET A 14 37.59 -33.22 -8.97
CA MET A 14 36.36 -33.69 -8.35
C MET A 14 36.34 -35.17 -7.97
N ALA A 15 35.63 -35.49 -6.88
CA ALA A 15 34.59 -36.51 -6.87
C ALA A 15 33.77 -36.43 -5.56
N ALA A 16 32.70 -35.63 -5.58
CA ALA A 16 31.62 -35.77 -4.62
C ALA A 16 30.64 -36.80 -5.17
N MET A 17 30.69 -38.03 -4.67
CA MET A 17 29.58 -38.98 -4.71
C MET A 17 29.64 -39.83 -3.45
N LEU A 18 28.90 -39.43 -2.43
CA LEU A 18 28.32 -40.40 -1.50
C LEU A 18 26.82 -40.14 -1.45
N LEU A 19 26.12 -41.05 -2.13
CA LEU A 19 24.70 -41.25 -2.07
C LEU A 19 24.28 -41.57 -0.63
N ALA A 20 23.05 -41.16 -0.35
CA ALA A 20 22.36 -41.21 0.92
C ALA A 20 22.49 -42.55 1.69
N GLY A 21 22.55 -42.42 3.01
CA GLY A 21 22.48 -43.55 3.93
C GLY A 21 22.34 -43.10 5.39
N CYS A 22 21.13 -42.67 5.74
CA CYS A 22 20.48 -42.75 7.05
C CYS A 22 21.23 -42.31 8.32
N SER A 23 20.67 -41.32 9.03
CA SER A 23 20.28 -41.49 10.44
C SER A 23 19.77 -40.17 11.02
N GLY A 24 18.47 -40.10 11.30
CA GLY A 24 17.89 -39.35 12.42
C GLY A 24 18.32 -37.89 12.59
N LYS A 25 17.65 -36.98 11.89
CA LYS A 25 17.34 -35.67 12.47
C LYS A 25 16.13 -35.09 11.76
N SER A 26 15.15 -34.70 12.57
CA SER A 26 13.95 -33.94 12.21
C SER A 26 14.25 -32.95 11.08
N SER A 27 13.79 -33.27 9.88
CA SER A 27 13.49 -32.25 8.88
C SER A 27 12.33 -31.47 9.48
N LYS A 28 12.65 -30.33 10.11
CA LYS A 28 11.76 -29.19 10.00
C LYS A 28 11.65 -28.97 8.51
N THR A 29 10.51 -29.34 7.95
CA THR A 29 10.02 -28.65 6.76
C THR A 29 10.02 -27.18 7.17
N GLU A 30 11.04 -26.46 6.73
CA GLU A 30 10.92 -25.01 6.60
C GLU A 30 9.73 -24.85 5.67
N THR A 31 8.57 -24.50 6.24
CA THR A 31 7.49 -23.91 5.48
C THR A 31 8.15 -22.75 4.74
N GLU A 32 8.33 -22.92 3.44
CA GLU A 32 8.76 -21.85 2.54
C GLU A 32 7.79 -20.71 2.81
N ALA A 33 8.28 -19.64 3.44
CA ALA A 33 7.45 -18.49 3.77
C ALA A 33 6.84 -18.02 2.45
N GLU A 34 5.52 -17.92 2.40
CA GLU A 34 4.86 -17.35 1.24
C GLU A 34 5.45 -15.96 0.99
N PRO A 35 5.70 -15.58 -0.27
CA PRO A 35 6.31 -14.29 -0.57
C PRO A 35 5.43 -13.18 0.02
N GLU A 36 6.05 -12.34 0.86
CA GLU A 36 5.40 -11.16 1.46
C GLU A 36 4.77 -10.31 0.35
N GLN A 37 3.49 -9.95 0.53
CA GLN A 37 2.76 -9.19 -0.47
C GLN A 37 3.44 -7.84 -0.72
N ALA A 38 3.59 -7.47 -1.99
CA ALA A 38 4.22 -6.21 -2.35
C ALA A 38 3.31 -5.02 -1.96
N LEU A 39 3.84 -4.12 -1.14
CA LEU A 39 3.21 -2.82 -0.84
C LEU A 39 3.71 -1.76 -1.82
N TYR A 40 2.80 -1.27 -2.67
CA TYR A 40 3.10 -0.23 -3.65
C TYR A 40 2.85 1.18 -3.09
N PRO A 41 3.85 2.09 -3.15
CA PRO A 41 3.70 3.44 -2.63
C PRO A 41 2.81 4.31 -3.54
N VAL A 42 2.06 5.20 -2.91
CA VAL A 42 1.39 6.32 -3.57
C VAL A 42 2.15 7.59 -3.23
N THR A 43 2.31 8.50 -4.18
CA THR A 43 2.98 9.78 -3.94
C THR A 43 2.10 10.92 -4.42
N ILE A 44 1.99 11.99 -3.62
CA ILE A 44 1.29 13.22 -3.97
C ILE A 44 2.28 14.38 -3.85
N ASP A 45 2.54 15.10 -4.95
CA ASP A 45 3.52 16.20 -4.99
C ASP A 45 4.90 15.81 -4.41
N GLY A 46 5.34 14.58 -4.69
CA GLY A 46 6.64 14.06 -4.24
C GLY A 46 6.67 13.50 -2.81
N LYS A 47 5.55 13.54 -2.09
CA LYS A 47 5.41 13.05 -0.71
C LYS A 47 4.79 11.65 -0.69
N GLU A 48 5.46 10.71 -0.02
CA GLU A 48 5.09 9.30 -0.05
C GLU A 48 4.02 8.95 0.98
N ILE A 49 3.07 8.11 0.56
CA ILE A 49 2.01 7.53 1.38
C ILE A 49 2.08 6.01 1.21
N LEU A 50 2.33 5.33 2.32
CA LEU A 50 2.28 3.88 2.45
C LEU A 50 1.02 3.52 3.25
N VAL A 51 0.02 2.97 2.57
CA VAL A 51 -1.21 2.54 3.25
C VAL A 51 -0.90 1.47 4.28
N GLY A 52 -1.48 1.64 5.46
CA GLY A 52 -1.21 0.83 6.63
C GLY A 52 0.05 1.20 7.42
N GLN A 53 0.75 2.29 7.05
CA GLN A 53 1.94 2.77 7.75
C GLN A 53 1.93 4.29 7.97
N THR A 54 1.54 5.07 6.96
CA THR A 54 1.49 6.54 7.06
C THR A 54 0.38 6.97 8.00
N THR A 55 0.70 7.90 8.91
CA THR A 55 -0.26 8.50 9.84
C THR A 55 -0.81 9.82 9.32
N VAL A 56 -1.94 10.27 9.87
CA VAL A 56 -2.50 11.60 9.56
C VAL A 56 -1.50 12.71 9.88
N GLN A 57 -0.79 12.63 11.01
CA GLN A 57 0.20 13.65 11.41
C GLN A 57 1.33 13.75 10.40
N THR A 58 1.77 12.62 9.82
CA THR A 58 2.79 12.62 8.76
C THR A 58 2.33 13.45 7.56
N LEU A 59 1.08 13.27 7.12
CA LEU A 59 0.51 14.05 6.01
C LEU A 59 0.47 15.55 6.34
N LEU A 60 0.06 15.89 7.56
CA LEU A 60 -0.03 17.29 8.03
C LEU A 60 1.34 17.95 8.18
N ASP A 61 2.34 17.22 8.70
CA ASP A 61 3.72 17.70 8.86
C ASP A 61 4.37 17.99 7.51
N GLU A 62 4.02 17.21 6.48
CA GLU A 62 4.41 17.48 5.10
C GLU A 62 3.60 18.62 4.47
N GLY A 63 2.61 19.17 5.16
CA GLY A 63 1.78 20.28 4.70
C GLY A 63 0.73 19.86 3.67
N MET A 64 0.27 18.61 3.70
CA MET A 64 -0.90 18.20 2.92
C MET A 64 -2.18 18.76 3.52
N ASN A 65 -3.16 19.06 2.66
CA ASN A 65 -4.49 19.48 3.09
C ASN A 65 -5.39 18.26 3.29
N VAL A 66 -5.79 18.02 4.54
CA VAL A 66 -6.64 16.89 4.92
C VAL A 66 -7.94 17.40 5.56
N THR A 67 -9.07 16.95 5.05
CA THR A 67 -10.41 17.31 5.57
C THR A 67 -11.22 16.08 5.92
N VAL A 68 -12.21 16.25 6.79
CA VAL A 68 -13.24 15.25 7.07
C VAL A 68 -14.57 15.76 6.53
N SER A 69 -15.34 14.86 5.89
CA SER A 69 -16.71 15.10 5.44
C SER A 69 -17.66 14.12 6.12
N GLU A 70 -18.65 14.64 6.82
CA GLU A 70 -19.62 13.85 7.58
C GLU A 70 -21.05 14.23 7.18
N MET A 71 -21.94 13.24 7.20
CA MET A 71 -23.36 13.49 7.03
C MET A 71 -23.96 13.88 8.39
N THR A 72 -24.53 15.08 8.46
CA THR A 72 -25.27 15.55 9.63
C THR A 72 -26.65 14.88 9.71
N GLU A 73 -27.31 14.97 10.87
CA GLU A 73 -28.65 14.39 11.07
C GLU A 73 -29.70 14.87 10.05
N ASP A 74 -29.56 16.12 9.56
CA ASP A 74 -30.39 16.73 8.52
C ASP A 74 -29.94 16.40 7.09
N LYS A 75 -29.07 15.39 6.94
CA LYS A 75 -28.55 14.87 5.66
C LYS A 75 -27.78 15.89 4.85
N GLN A 76 -27.20 16.90 5.50
CA GLN A 76 -26.24 17.79 4.88
C GLN A 76 -24.84 17.22 5.04
N ILE A 77 -23.92 17.62 4.17
CA ILE A 77 -22.51 17.27 4.31
C ILE A 77 -21.82 18.44 4.99
N ASN A 78 -21.31 18.21 6.20
CA ASN A 78 -20.40 19.14 6.86
C ASN A 78 -18.96 18.76 6.50
N LYS A 79 -18.17 19.72 6.01
CA LYS A 79 -16.76 19.54 5.68
C LYS A 79 -15.89 20.47 6.51
N TYR A 80 -14.87 19.93 7.16
CA TYR A 80 -13.96 20.70 8.01
C TYR A 80 -12.52 20.16 7.92
N GLU A 81 -11.54 20.98 8.28
CA GLU A 81 -10.13 20.55 8.37
C GLU A 81 -9.97 19.51 9.49
N ILE A 82 -9.16 18.47 9.24
CA ILE A 82 -8.96 17.42 10.24
C ILE A 82 -8.28 18.00 11.50
N ASP A 83 -8.82 17.69 12.68
CA ASP A 83 -8.21 18.06 13.96
C ASP A 83 -7.28 16.94 14.44
N PRO A 84 -5.95 17.09 14.41
CA PRO A 84 -5.01 16.03 14.80
C PRO A 84 -5.00 15.75 16.31
N ASP A 85 -5.58 16.63 17.14
CA ASP A 85 -5.64 16.47 18.59
C ASP A 85 -6.92 15.75 19.05
N ALA A 86 -7.91 15.57 18.16
CA ALA A 86 -9.11 14.82 18.46
C ALA A 86 -8.78 13.39 18.91
N THR A 87 -9.50 12.88 19.91
CA THR A 87 -9.33 11.49 20.38
C THR A 87 -10.27 10.57 19.62
N LEU A 88 -9.73 9.48 19.10
CA LEU A 88 -10.47 8.42 18.43
C LEU A 88 -10.69 7.24 19.39
N GLU A 89 -11.82 6.57 19.21
CA GLU A 89 -12.15 5.34 19.90
C GLU A 89 -11.22 4.21 19.44
N PRO A 90 -10.89 3.24 20.31
CA PRO A 90 -10.13 2.06 19.93
C PRO A 90 -10.91 1.15 18.96
N ASN A 91 -10.19 0.29 18.24
CA ASN A 91 -10.72 -0.77 17.37
C ASN A 91 -11.78 -0.27 16.38
N SER A 92 -11.58 0.91 15.81
CA SER A 92 -12.58 1.61 15.03
C SER A 92 -12.05 1.94 13.63
N TYR A 93 -12.95 1.90 12.65
CA TYR A 93 -12.67 2.26 11.26
C TYR A 93 -13.43 3.54 10.90
N TYR A 94 -12.71 4.59 10.56
CA TYR A 94 -13.26 5.91 10.29
C TYR A 94 -13.22 6.22 8.80
N THR A 95 -14.35 6.66 8.24
CA THR A 95 -14.46 7.05 6.83
C THR A 95 -14.73 8.55 6.71
N GLY A 96 -14.73 9.08 5.48
CA GLY A 96 -15.05 10.48 5.20
C GLY A 96 -13.84 11.41 5.16
N GLY A 97 -12.63 10.91 5.43
CA GLY A 97 -11.40 11.68 5.25
C GLY A 97 -11.07 11.91 3.78
N SER A 98 -10.40 13.02 3.48
CA SER A 98 -9.94 13.35 2.12
C SER A 98 -8.61 14.10 2.14
N ILE A 99 -7.66 13.66 1.30
CA ILE A 99 -6.40 14.36 1.03
C ILE A 99 -6.55 15.13 -0.27
N TRP A 100 -6.47 16.46 -0.22
CA TRP A 100 -6.64 17.32 -1.40
C TRP A 100 -5.31 17.52 -2.14
N VAL A 101 -5.34 17.23 -3.45
CA VAL A 101 -4.21 17.45 -4.38
C VAL A 101 -4.39 18.79 -5.12
N THR A 102 -5.63 19.05 -5.55
CA THR A 102 -6.09 20.33 -6.11
C THR A 102 -7.52 20.60 -5.61
N ASP A 103 -8.17 21.66 -6.07
CA ASP A 103 -9.56 21.95 -5.69
C ASP A 103 -10.57 20.90 -6.24
N SER A 104 -10.16 20.10 -7.23
CA SER A 104 -11.01 19.11 -7.92
C SER A 104 -10.53 17.67 -7.77
N ILE A 105 -9.26 17.47 -7.40
CA ILE A 105 -8.66 16.13 -7.24
C ILE A 105 -8.30 15.91 -5.78
N PHE A 106 -8.83 14.84 -5.22
CA PHE A 106 -8.55 14.42 -3.86
C PHE A 106 -8.59 12.89 -3.76
N ALA A 107 -7.87 12.34 -2.79
CA ALA A 107 -7.99 10.95 -2.39
C ALA A 107 -9.01 10.85 -1.26
N HIS A 108 -9.96 9.94 -1.35
CA HIS A 108 -10.71 9.49 -0.19
C HIS A 108 -9.79 8.62 0.68
N ILE A 109 -9.79 8.88 1.98
CA ILE A 109 -9.05 8.07 2.94
C ILE A 109 -9.97 7.55 4.03
N SER A 110 -9.64 6.37 4.51
CA SER A 110 -10.19 5.84 5.75
C SER A 110 -9.06 5.60 6.74
N LEU A 111 -9.37 5.72 8.02
CA LEU A 111 -8.43 5.61 9.13
C LEU A 111 -8.81 4.42 9.99
N VAL A 112 -7.83 3.86 10.67
CA VAL A 112 -8.08 2.80 11.65
C VAL A 112 -7.37 3.08 12.96
N THR A 113 -7.96 2.58 14.04
CA THR A 113 -7.38 2.56 15.37
C THR A 113 -7.29 1.11 15.88
N ASP A 114 -6.20 0.80 16.57
CA ASP A 114 -5.99 -0.50 17.21
C ASP A 114 -6.63 -0.53 18.62
N GLU A 115 -6.14 -1.41 19.50
CA GLU A 115 -6.70 -1.67 20.84
C GLU A 115 -6.82 -0.45 21.77
N ASN A 116 -6.06 0.62 21.50
CA ASN A 116 -6.01 1.80 22.34
C ASN A 116 -6.65 3.00 21.65
N ALA A 117 -7.31 3.86 22.43
CA ALA A 117 -7.67 5.19 21.97
C ALA A 117 -6.40 5.94 21.58
N VAL A 118 -6.44 6.59 20.42
CA VAL A 118 -5.30 7.34 19.87
C VAL A 118 -5.75 8.74 19.47
N ARG A 119 -4.80 9.65 19.31
CA ARG A 119 -5.09 10.93 18.68
C ARG A 119 -5.32 10.71 17.20
N MET A 120 -6.17 11.55 16.59
CA MET A 120 -6.43 11.56 15.15
C MET A 120 -5.13 11.66 14.34
N GLY A 121 -4.18 12.49 14.78
CA GLY A 121 -2.86 12.60 14.14
C GLY A 121 -2.08 11.27 14.12
N ASP A 122 -2.26 10.42 15.13
CA ASP A 122 -1.56 9.14 15.25
C ASP A 122 -2.28 8.00 14.51
N ALA A 123 -3.51 8.23 14.04
CA ALA A 123 -4.27 7.25 13.28
C ALA A 123 -3.62 6.96 11.92
N VAL A 124 -3.63 5.68 11.53
CA VAL A 124 -3.00 5.19 10.30
C VAL A 124 -4.01 5.21 9.16
N ILE A 125 -3.55 5.58 7.96
CA ILE A 125 -4.35 5.48 6.74
C ILE A 125 -4.58 4.00 6.41
N ALA A 126 -5.81 3.51 6.58
CA ALA A 126 -6.21 2.13 6.30
C ALA A 126 -6.56 1.90 4.82
N ARG A 127 -7.18 2.91 4.19
CA ARG A 127 -7.57 2.88 2.79
C ARG A 127 -7.27 4.22 2.15
N LEU A 128 -6.83 4.17 0.90
CA LEU A 128 -6.69 5.34 0.03
C LEU A 128 -7.32 5.02 -1.33
N GLU A 129 -8.18 5.91 -1.82
CA GLU A 129 -8.87 5.77 -3.10
C GLU A 129 -8.87 7.10 -3.86
N PHE A 130 -8.52 7.04 -5.15
CA PHE A 130 -8.67 8.17 -6.07
C PHE A 130 -9.69 7.88 -7.15
N SER A 131 -10.56 8.86 -7.43
CA SER A 131 -11.22 9.00 -8.72
C SER A 131 -10.44 10.01 -9.57
N LEU A 132 -9.98 9.60 -10.75
CA LEU A 132 -9.11 10.40 -11.63
C LEU A 132 -9.83 10.96 -12.86
N THR A 133 -11.11 10.61 -13.03
CA THR A 133 -11.88 10.86 -14.27
C THR A 133 -12.01 12.34 -14.64
N SER A 134 -12.01 13.24 -13.66
CA SER A 134 -12.15 14.69 -13.84
C SER A 134 -10.82 15.46 -13.81
N GLY A 135 -9.69 14.77 -13.67
CA GLY A 135 -8.39 15.43 -13.51
C GLY A 135 -7.76 15.82 -14.84
N GLU A 136 -7.23 17.04 -14.92
CA GLU A 136 -6.40 17.43 -16.05
C GLU A 136 -5.04 16.73 -15.98
N LYS A 137 -4.42 16.46 -17.13
CA LYS A 137 -3.15 15.71 -17.19
C LYS A 137 -2.06 16.27 -16.27
N SER A 138 -1.90 17.60 -16.23
CA SER A 138 -0.90 18.26 -15.38
C SER A 138 -1.18 18.14 -13.88
N GLU A 139 -2.45 18.00 -13.50
CA GLU A 139 -2.83 17.75 -12.10
C GLU A 139 -2.59 16.29 -11.73
N LEU A 140 -2.92 15.37 -12.64
CA LEU A 140 -2.68 13.94 -12.48
C LEU A 140 -1.18 13.58 -12.43
N GLU A 141 -0.32 14.36 -13.07
CA GLU A 141 1.14 14.19 -12.99
C GLU A 141 1.72 14.42 -11.59
N LYS A 142 0.97 15.07 -10.69
CA LYS A 142 1.34 15.21 -9.28
C LYS A 142 1.17 13.93 -8.47
N ILE A 143 0.39 12.99 -9.00
CA ILE A 143 0.10 11.71 -8.34
C ILE A 143 0.89 10.62 -9.04
N THR A 144 1.69 9.88 -8.28
CA THR A 144 2.36 8.68 -8.81
C THR A 144 1.94 7.45 -8.05
N PHE A 145 1.80 6.34 -8.77
CA PHE A 145 1.61 5.02 -8.18
C PHE A 145 2.80 4.14 -8.54
N ASN A 146 3.51 3.66 -7.51
CA ASN A 146 4.78 2.94 -7.65
C ASN A 146 5.81 3.72 -8.51
N GLY A 147 5.92 5.03 -8.26
CA GLY A 147 6.85 5.93 -8.95
C GLY A 147 6.47 6.31 -10.40
N VAL A 148 5.34 5.82 -10.93
CA VAL A 148 4.85 6.19 -12.27
C VAL A 148 3.69 7.16 -12.16
N PRO A 149 3.69 8.31 -12.87
CA PRO A 149 2.54 9.22 -12.88
C PRO A 149 1.26 8.51 -13.30
N VAL A 150 0.17 8.71 -12.58
CA VAL A 150 -1.10 8.00 -12.85
C VAL A 150 -1.66 8.35 -14.24
N SER A 151 -1.35 9.54 -14.75
CA SER A 151 -1.65 9.98 -16.12
C SER A 151 -0.88 9.23 -17.22
N ALA A 152 0.11 8.41 -16.86
CA ALA A 152 0.89 7.58 -17.76
C ALA A 152 0.58 6.08 -17.61
N ILE A 153 -0.29 5.70 -16.67
CA ILE A 153 -0.67 4.30 -16.45
C ILE A 153 -1.86 3.97 -17.35
N SER A 154 -1.55 3.47 -18.53
CA SER A 154 -2.53 2.76 -19.37
C SER A 154 -2.76 1.35 -18.83
N ARG A 155 -3.83 0.69 -19.31
CA ARG A 155 -4.06 -0.73 -19.03
C ARG A 155 -2.87 -1.63 -19.40
N GLU A 156 -2.25 -1.37 -20.55
CA GLU A 156 -1.06 -2.11 -20.98
C GLU A 156 0.11 -1.88 -20.01
N LYS A 157 0.37 -0.62 -19.64
CA LYS A 157 1.43 -0.28 -18.69
C LYS A 157 1.18 -0.89 -17.32
N ALA A 158 -0.05 -0.89 -16.83
CA ALA A 158 -0.43 -1.55 -15.60
C ALA A 158 -0.13 -3.05 -15.64
N GLY A 159 -0.33 -3.71 -16.78
CA GLY A 159 0.00 -5.14 -16.96
C GLY A 159 1.50 -5.44 -16.89
N GLU A 160 2.35 -4.50 -17.28
CA GLU A 160 3.81 -4.61 -17.09
C GLU A 160 4.22 -4.39 -15.65
N MET A 161 3.57 -3.43 -14.98
CA MET A 161 3.91 -3.00 -13.61
C MET A 161 3.39 -3.96 -12.54
N PHE A 162 2.22 -4.54 -12.76
CA PHE A 162 1.46 -5.33 -11.79
C PHE A 162 0.99 -6.65 -12.42
N PRO A 163 1.92 -7.56 -12.77
CA PRO A 163 1.61 -8.78 -13.55
C PRO A 163 0.70 -9.77 -12.80
N ASP A 164 0.63 -9.64 -11.50
CA ASP A 164 -0.14 -10.40 -10.52
C ASP A 164 -1.58 -9.91 -10.37
N PHE A 165 -1.89 -8.68 -10.80
CA PHE A 165 -3.26 -8.17 -10.80
C PHE A 165 -4.10 -8.92 -11.85
N LYS A 166 -5.38 -9.14 -11.55
CA LYS A 166 -6.31 -9.92 -12.38
C LYS A 166 -7.61 -9.17 -12.58
N GLY A 167 -8.25 -9.37 -13.73
CA GLY A 167 -9.50 -8.70 -14.04
C GLY A 167 -9.84 -8.78 -15.51
N ASP A 168 -10.78 -7.94 -15.94
CA ASP A 168 -11.25 -7.88 -17.32
C ASP A 168 -10.57 -6.73 -18.10
N GLU A 169 -11.26 -6.18 -19.10
CA GLU A 169 -10.76 -5.05 -19.87
C GLU A 169 -10.82 -3.71 -19.11
N TYR A 170 -11.61 -3.62 -18.04
CA TYR A 170 -11.95 -2.37 -17.37
C TYR A 170 -11.62 -2.33 -15.88
N MET A 171 -11.65 -3.46 -15.17
CA MET A 171 -11.48 -3.51 -13.72
C MET A 171 -10.55 -4.62 -13.30
N TRP A 172 -9.49 -4.27 -12.57
CA TRP A 172 -8.47 -5.17 -12.06
C TRP A 172 -8.41 -5.14 -10.54
N PHE A 173 -8.13 -6.30 -9.96
CA PHE A 173 -8.08 -6.55 -8.53
C PHE A 173 -6.82 -7.35 -8.21
N GLN A 174 -6.26 -7.11 -7.03
CA GLN A 174 -5.32 -8.01 -6.39
C GLN A 174 -5.62 -8.01 -4.89
N SER A 175 -5.88 -9.19 -4.35
CA SER A 175 -6.07 -9.39 -2.91
C SER A 175 -4.99 -10.36 -2.46
N GLY A 176 -4.28 -10.01 -1.40
CA GLY A 176 -3.39 -10.89 -0.66
C GLY A 176 -3.79 -10.90 0.80
N ASP A 177 -2.92 -11.43 1.66
CA ASP A 177 -3.23 -11.58 3.09
C ASP A 177 -3.34 -10.24 3.84
N ASP A 178 -2.62 -9.22 3.37
CA ASP A 178 -2.53 -7.93 4.07
C ASP A 178 -3.20 -6.78 3.30
N TYR A 179 -3.23 -6.83 1.97
CA TYR A 179 -3.68 -5.72 1.13
C TYR A 179 -4.66 -6.13 0.03
N GLU A 180 -5.62 -5.25 -0.22
CA GLU A 180 -6.47 -5.27 -1.41
C GLU A 180 -6.18 -4.05 -2.29
N TYR A 181 -5.95 -4.30 -3.57
CA TYR A 181 -5.80 -3.29 -4.61
C TYR A 181 -6.92 -3.39 -5.64
N PHE A 182 -7.36 -2.22 -6.10
CA PHE A 182 -8.29 -2.09 -7.21
C PHE A 182 -7.81 -1.03 -8.20
N MET A 183 -8.03 -1.30 -9.49
CA MET A 183 -7.87 -0.32 -10.56
C MET A 183 -9.05 -0.41 -11.52
N SER A 184 -9.45 0.74 -12.06
CA SER A 184 -10.25 0.74 -13.28
C SER A 184 -9.67 1.61 -14.37
N PHE A 185 -10.01 1.25 -15.61
CA PHE A 185 -9.54 1.88 -16.83
C PHE A 185 -10.72 2.45 -17.62
N SER A 186 -10.51 3.63 -18.20
CA SER A 186 -11.48 4.31 -19.04
C SER A 186 -11.75 3.52 -20.33
N THR A 187 -13.03 3.39 -20.69
CA THR A 187 -13.46 2.73 -21.93
C THR A 187 -13.08 3.52 -23.19
N THR A 188 -12.68 4.79 -23.05
CA THR A 188 -12.45 5.70 -24.16
C THR A 188 -11.00 5.68 -24.62
N ASP A 189 -10.06 5.65 -23.68
CA ASP A 189 -8.62 5.80 -23.92
C ASP A 189 -7.76 4.75 -23.20
N SER A 190 -8.39 3.81 -22.47
CA SER A 190 -7.72 2.75 -21.70
C SER A 190 -6.75 3.26 -20.63
N MET A 191 -6.88 4.53 -20.21
CA MET A 191 -6.10 5.12 -19.13
C MET A 191 -6.73 4.82 -17.77
N MET A 192 -5.91 4.66 -16.73
CA MET A 192 -6.39 4.44 -15.37
C MET A 192 -7.24 5.65 -14.93
N ASN A 193 -8.47 5.39 -14.51
CA ASN A 193 -9.43 6.44 -14.12
C ASN A 193 -9.90 6.33 -12.66
N LYS A 194 -9.56 5.24 -11.97
CA LYS A 194 -9.73 5.05 -10.52
C LYS A 194 -8.70 4.03 -10.04
N PHE A 195 -8.19 4.22 -8.82
CA PHE A 195 -7.45 3.19 -8.11
C PHE A 195 -7.64 3.31 -6.62
N SER A 196 -7.52 2.18 -5.92
CA SER A 196 -7.48 2.14 -4.46
C SER A 196 -6.53 1.08 -3.95
N VAL A 197 -6.05 1.32 -2.74
CA VAL A 197 -5.33 0.35 -1.91
C VAL A 197 -5.95 0.40 -0.51
N GLU A 198 -6.17 -0.77 0.06
CA GLU A 198 -6.67 -0.96 1.42
C GLU A 198 -5.82 -2.00 2.11
N LYS A 199 -5.44 -1.75 3.36
CA LYS A 199 -4.90 -2.79 4.23
C LYS A 199 -6.06 -3.46 4.96
N GLU A 200 -6.08 -4.78 4.98
CA GLU A 200 -7.06 -5.53 5.75
C GLU A 200 -6.74 -5.39 7.25
N TYR A 201 -7.78 -5.12 8.04
CA TYR A 201 -7.71 -5.08 9.49
C TYR A 201 -8.82 -5.95 10.08
N ASP A 202 -8.48 -6.70 11.12
CA ASP A 202 -9.46 -7.44 11.93
C ASP A 202 -10.11 -6.47 12.94
N VAL A 203 -11.00 -5.62 12.43
CA VAL A 203 -11.79 -4.68 13.24
C VAL A 203 -13.22 -5.19 13.39
N ASP A 204 -13.83 -4.98 14.56
CA ASP A 204 -15.24 -5.32 14.78
C ASP A 204 -16.14 -4.31 14.09
N TRP A 205 -16.52 -4.60 12.85
CA TRP A 205 -17.45 -3.81 12.04
C TRP A 205 -18.85 -3.62 12.67
N ASN A 206 -19.15 -4.28 13.80
CA ASN A 206 -20.43 -4.18 14.51
C ASN A 206 -20.39 -3.30 15.77
N SER A 207 -19.30 -2.59 16.07
CA SER A 207 -19.34 -1.56 17.13
C SER A 207 -20.26 -0.43 16.68
N LYS A 208 -21.48 -0.42 17.23
CA LYS A 208 -22.61 0.43 16.81
C LYS A 208 -22.26 1.92 16.76
N GLU A 209 -22.75 2.57 15.69
CA GLU A 209 -23.11 3.99 15.64
C GLU A 209 -24.04 4.40 16.80
#